data_AF-A0A7S2DIE3-F1
#
_entry.id   AF-A0A7S2DIE3-F1
#
_cell.length_a   1.000
_cell.length_b   1.000
_cell.length_c   1.000
_cell.angle_alpha   90.00
_cell.angle_beta   90.00
_cell.angle_gamma   90.00
#
_symmetry.space_group_name_H-M   'P 1'
#
loop_
_entity.id
_entity.type
_entity.pdbx_description
1 polymer ?
#
loop_
_entity_poly.entity_id
_entity_poly.type
_entity_poly.pdbx_seq_one_letter_code
_entity_poly.pdbx_strand_id
1 'polypeptide(L)'
;FAAVPAAVLLLLPSPAPPPPKLLPTHEEEESMHPLSGIGVGHGTSTIAGVDLGSRAAYVRVTVISPLMAVLTLVIGAEIAYAGWIYSYAIEQVSMRPAEAAYLNSLFWTTFTVGRLCTIPLAA
;
A
#
# COMPACT_ATOMS: atom_id res chain seq x y z
N PHE A 1 -5.10 31.49 8.02
CA PHE A 1 -4.46 30.94 6.81
C PHE A 1 -3.31 30.05 7.26
N ALA A 2 -3.24 28.76 6.98
CA ALA A 2 -4.08 27.94 6.13
C ALA A 2 -3.91 26.47 6.55
N ALA A 3 -5.01 25.73 6.46
CA ALA A 3 -5.06 24.29 6.20
C ALA A 3 -4.19 23.36 7.07
N VAL A 4 -4.60 23.17 8.33
CA VAL A 4 -4.45 21.83 8.93
C VAL A 4 -5.25 20.88 8.02
N PRO A 5 -4.63 19.85 7.43
CA PRO A 5 -5.27 19.08 6.38
C PRO A 5 -6.46 18.33 6.99
N ALA A 6 -7.61 18.48 6.34
CA ALA A 6 -8.86 17.78 6.66
C ALA A 6 -8.70 16.24 6.77
N ALA A 7 -7.56 15.70 6.33
CA ALA A 7 -7.16 14.30 6.50
C ALA A 7 -6.97 13.88 7.97
N VAL A 8 -6.58 14.77 8.89
CA VAL A 8 -6.40 14.43 10.32
C VAL A 8 -7.73 14.34 11.06
N LEU A 9 -8.76 15.05 10.61
CA LEU A 9 -10.12 14.97 11.17
C LEU A 9 -10.88 13.71 10.73
N LEU A 10 -10.37 12.96 9.75
CA LEU A 10 -10.90 11.64 9.35
C LEU A 10 -10.26 10.48 10.12
N LEU A 11 -9.24 10.76 10.95
CA LEU A 11 -8.52 9.78 11.77
C LEU A 11 -8.99 9.73 13.23
N LEU A 12 -9.94 10.58 13.63
CA LEU A 12 -10.62 10.40 14.92
C LEU A 12 -11.68 9.28 14.77
N PRO A 13 -11.60 8.20 15.57
CA PRO A 13 -12.71 7.27 15.71
C PRO A 13 -13.92 8.04 16.24
N SER A 14 -15.03 8.00 15.51
CA SER A 14 -16.31 8.55 15.96
C SER A 14 -16.63 8.04 17.37
N PRO A 15 -16.97 8.91 18.35
CA PRO A 15 -17.42 8.44 19.65
C PRO A 15 -18.78 7.77 19.48
N ALA A 16 -18.83 6.45 19.67
CA ALA A 16 -20.08 5.69 19.64
C ALA A 16 -21.01 6.13 20.77
N PRO A 17 -22.33 6.23 20.54
CA PRO A 17 -23.29 6.56 21.59
C PRO A 17 -23.35 5.43 22.65
N PRO A 18 -23.54 5.75 23.94
CA PRO A 18 -23.57 4.76 25.01
C PRO A 18 -24.76 3.80 24.86
N PRO A 19 -24.58 2.48 25.06
CA PRO A 19 -25.69 1.53 25.05
C PRO A 19 -26.61 1.73 26.27
N PRO A 20 -27.94 1.56 26.12
CA PRO A 20 -28.88 1.65 27.23
C PRO A 20 -28.60 0.55 28.26
N LYS A 21 -28.58 0.91 29.55
CA LYS A 21 -28.47 -0.05 30.66
C LYS A 21 -29.74 -0.91 30.73
N LEU A 22 -29.65 -2.17 30.33
CA LEU A 22 -30.62 -3.21 30.69
C LEU A 22 -30.08 -3.95 31.92
N LEU A 23 -30.83 -3.84 33.02
CA LEU A 23 -30.67 -4.58 34.27
C LEU A 23 -31.75 -5.69 34.31
N PRO A 24 -31.61 -6.68 35.20
CA PRO A 24 -31.29 -8.08 34.95
C PRO A 24 -32.54 -8.97 34.75
N THR A 25 -32.36 -10.12 34.09
CA THR A 25 -33.25 -11.29 34.25
C THR A 25 -32.39 -12.49 34.59
N HIS A 26 -32.69 -13.07 35.74
CA HIS A 26 -32.14 -14.30 36.28
C HIS A 26 -32.58 -15.53 35.44
N GLU A 27 -31.98 -16.68 35.78
CA GLU A 27 -32.49 -18.06 35.61
C GLU A 27 -32.27 -18.62 34.18
N GLU A 28 -31.73 -19.81 33.93
CA GLU A 28 -31.34 -21.01 34.68
C GLU A 28 -30.49 -21.84 33.68
N GLU A 29 -29.33 -22.37 34.08
CA GLU A 29 -29.18 -23.80 34.38
C GLU A 29 -29.50 -24.74 33.20
N GLU A 30 -28.47 -25.19 32.47
CA GLU A 30 -28.44 -26.61 32.08
C GLU A 30 -27.02 -27.15 32.14
N SER A 31 -26.91 -28.23 32.89
CA SER A 31 -25.72 -28.93 33.29
C SER A 31 -25.38 -30.03 32.29
N MET A 32 -24.09 -30.37 32.27
CA MET A 32 -23.58 -31.74 32.08
C MET A 32 -23.49 -32.30 30.64
N HIS A 33 -22.25 -32.46 30.16
CA HIS A 33 -21.55 -33.76 30.00
C HIS A 33 -20.66 -33.78 28.73
N PRO A 34 -19.41 -34.31 28.82
CA PRO A 34 -18.38 -34.12 27.82
C PRO A 34 -18.48 -35.15 26.69
N LEU A 35 -18.21 -34.71 25.46
CA LEU A 35 -17.80 -35.60 24.37
C LEU A 35 -16.96 -34.86 23.34
N SER A 36 -15.73 -35.36 23.18
CA SER A 36 -15.18 -35.75 21.88
C SER A 36 -15.43 -34.81 20.69
N GLY A 37 -14.42 -33.99 20.40
CA GLY A 37 -14.29 -33.30 19.13
C GLY A 37 -12.81 -33.14 18.78
N ILE A 38 -12.20 -34.22 18.29
CA ILE A 38 -10.96 -34.14 17.50
C ILE A 38 -11.29 -33.29 16.27
N GLY A 39 -11.05 -31.99 16.38
CA GLY A 39 -11.27 -30.99 15.33
C GLY A 39 -9.96 -30.59 14.71
N VAL A 40 -9.52 -31.39 13.73
CA VAL A 40 -8.68 -31.06 12.58
C VAL A 40 -7.98 -29.69 12.67
N GLY A 41 -6.66 -29.72 12.88
CA GLY A 41 -5.81 -28.55 12.70
C GLY A 41 -5.95 -28.03 11.26
N HIS A 42 -6.83 -27.07 11.06
CA HIS A 42 -6.81 -26.21 9.88
C HIS A 42 -5.50 -25.43 9.97
N GLY A 43 -4.55 -25.80 9.13
CA GLY A 43 -3.35 -25.01 8.87
C GLY A 43 -3.78 -23.69 8.26
N THR A 44 -4.23 -22.76 9.11
CA THR A 44 -4.52 -21.38 8.75
C THR A 44 -3.21 -20.81 8.26
N SER A 45 -3.07 -20.75 6.94
CA SER A 45 -1.85 -20.36 6.25
C SER A 45 -1.70 -18.86 6.40
N THR A 46 -1.38 -18.40 7.61
CA THR A 46 -1.23 -16.99 7.94
C THR A 46 0.14 -16.53 7.45
N ILE A 47 0.18 -15.91 6.27
CA ILE A 47 1.38 -15.22 5.79
C ILE A 47 1.30 -13.78 6.28
N ALA A 48 2.32 -13.35 7.03
CA ALA A 48 2.45 -11.98 7.56
C ALA A 48 1.23 -11.48 8.37
N GLY A 49 0.57 -12.36 9.13
CA GLY A 49 -0.54 -11.99 10.02
C GLY A 49 -1.91 -11.83 9.35
N VAL A 50 -2.02 -12.07 8.03
CA VAL A 50 -3.31 -12.03 7.34
C VAL A 50 -3.91 -13.44 7.28
N ASP A 51 -5.17 -13.57 7.67
CA ASP A 51 -5.93 -14.82 7.55
C ASP A 51 -6.41 -14.99 6.10
N LEU A 52 -5.85 -15.97 5.36
CA LEU A 52 -6.11 -16.17 3.92
C LEU A 52 -7.41 -16.95 3.64
N GLY A 53 -8.29 -17.13 4.63
CA GLY A 53 -9.54 -17.90 4.52
C GLY A 53 -10.54 -17.42 3.46
N SER A 54 -10.41 -16.19 2.93
CA SER A 54 -11.23 -15.69 1.82
C SER A 54 -10.42 -15.60 0.53
N ARG A 55 -10.94 -16.14 -0.58
CA ARG A 55 -10.31 -16.01 -1.93
C ARG A 55 -9.98 -14.56 -2.29
N ALA A 56 -10.78 -13.61 -1.79
CA ALA A 56 -10.53 -12.18 -1.97
C ALA A 56 -9.35 -11.66 -1.12
N ALA A 57 -9.13 -12.18 0.08
CA ALA A 57 -7.97 -11.85 0.92
C ALA A 57 -6.67 -12.41 0.34
N TYR A 58 -6.72 -13.65 -0.18
CA TYR A 58 -5.61 -14.27 -0.88
C TYR A 58 -5.16 -13.43 -2.09
N VAL A 59 -6.07 -13.05 -2.98
CA VAL A 59 -5.72 -12.23 -4.16
C VAL A 59 -5.18 -10.87 -3.74
N ARG A 60 -5.78 -10.22 -2.74
CA ARG A 60 -5.31 -8.91 -2.25
C ARG A 60 -3.88 -9.00 -1.72
N VAL A 61 -3.58 -9.97 -0.87
CA VAL A 61 -2.24 -10.08 -0.29
C VAL A 61 -1.23 -10.59 -1.31
N THR A 62 -1.52 -11.68 -2.02
CA THR A 62 -0.54 -12.32 -2.91
C THR A 62 -0.29 -11.52 -4.19
N VAL A 63 -1.27 -10.78 -4.71
CA VAL A 63 -1.11 -10.03 -5.98
C VAL A 63 -0.94 -8.55 -5.74
N ILE A 64 -1.80 -7.92 -4.94
CA ILE A 64 -1.79 -6.45 -4.80
C ILE A 64 -0.59 -5.98 -3.97
N SER A 65 -0.21 -6.71 -2.91
CA SER A 65 0.95 -6.33 -2.08
C SER A 65 2.26 -6.27 -2.89
N PRO A 66 2.69 -7.33 -3.61
CA PRO A 66 3.92 -7.25 -4.39
C PRO A 66 3.81 -6.29 -5.57
N LEU A 67 2.63 -6.16 -6.20
CA LEU A 67 2.43 -5.18 -7.27
C LEU A 67 2.68 -3.75 -6.76
N MET A 68 2.11 -3.39 -5.61
CA MET A 68 2.33 -2.07 -5.01
C MET A 68 3.79 -1.86 -4.61
N ALA A 69 4.45 -2.89 -4.08
CA ALA A 69 5.87 -2.82 -3.75
C ALA A 69 6.73 -2.56 -5.00
N VAL A 70 6.51 -3.31 -6.08
CA VAL A 70 7.26 -3.15 -7.33
C VAL A 70 6.98 -1.79 -7.96
N LEU A 71 5.71 -1.36 -8.04
CA LEU A 71 5.36 -0.05 -8.59
C LEU A 71 6.02 1.09 -7.79
N THR A 72 6.01 0.99 -6.46
CA THR A 72 6.66 1.98 -5.60
C THR A 72 8.17 1.99 -5.80
N LEU A 73 8.80 0.82 -5.91
CA LEU A 73 10.23 0.72 -6.18
C LEU A 73 10.62 1.29 -7.53
N VAL A 74 9.83 1.02 -8.57
CA VAL A 74 10.07 1.55 -9.92
C VAL A 74 9.97 3.07 -9.93
N ILE A 75 8.86 3.63 -9.45
CA ILE A 75 8.64 5.09 -9.42
C ILE A 75 9.63 5.76 -8.47
N GLY A 76 9.95 5.14 -7.34
CA GLY A 76 10.94 5.64 -6.39
C GLY A 76 12.35 5.69 -6.99
N ALA A 77 12.79 4.63 -7.65
CA ALA A 77 14.08 4.59 -8.33
C ALA A 77 14.16 5.62 -9.47
N GLU A 78 13.06 5.81 -10.20
CA GLU A 78 12.97 6.78 -11.29
C GLU A 78 13.16 8.22 -10.80
N ILE A 79 12.42 8.61 -9.75
CA ILE A 79 12.52 9.96 -9.16
C ILE A 79 13.88 10.16 -8.49
N ALA A 80 14.42 9.15 -7.81
CA ALA A 80 15.74 9.22 -7.20
C ALA A 80 16.84 9.46 -8.26
N TYR A 81 16.76 8.76 -9.39
CA TYR A 81 17.68 8.96 -10.50
C TYR A 81 17.52 10.35 -11.13
N ALA A 82 16.28 10.79 -11.37
CA ALA A 82 15.98 12.11 -11.92
C ALA A 82 16.53 13.26 -11.05
N GLY A 83 16.51 13.11 -9.73
CA GLY A 83 17.06 14.11 -8.81
C GLY A 83 18.58 14.13 -8.77
N TRP A 84 19.24 13.01 -9.05
CA TRP A 84 20.69 12.87 -8.92
C TRP A 84 21.45 13.08 -10.24
N ILE A 85 20.81 12.85 -11.39
CA ILE A 85 21.45 12.90 -12.71
C ILE A 85 22.08 14.27 -13.03
N TYR A 86 21.47 15.37 -12.57
CA TYR A 86 22.02 16.71 -12.75
C TYR A 86 23.32 16.92 -11.96
N SER A 87 23.31 16.61 -10.67
CA SER A 87 24.49 16.77 -9.81
C SER A 87 25.63 15.86 -10.26
N TYR A 88 25.32 14.63 -10.67
CA TYR A 88 26.30 13.69 -11.24
C TYR A 88 26.95 14.22 -12.52
N ALA A 89 26.18 14.83 -13.44
CA ALA A 89 26.73 15.39 -14.68
C ALA A 89 27.70 16.57 -14.41
N ILE A 90 27.42 17.37 -13.38
CA ILE A 90 28.30 18.48 -12.99
C ILE A 90 29.57 17.97 -12.30
N GLU A 91 29.45 17.05 -11.34
CA GLU A 91 30.57 16.62 -10.49
C GLU A 91 31.49 15.60 -11.16
N GLN A 92 30.95 14.59 -11.85
CA GLN A 92 31.77 13.52 -12.46
C GLN A 92 32.22 13.84 -13.88
N VAL A 93 31.39 14.54 -14.67
CA VAL A 93 31.66 14.79 -16.10
C VAL A 93 32.19 16.20 -16.34
N SER A 94 32.20 17.07 -15.31
CA SER A 94 32.58 18.49 -15.43
C SER A 94 31.82 19.21 -16.56
N MET A 95 30.57 18.79 -16.77
CA MET A 95 29.74 19.27 -17.87
C MET A 95 29.28 20.71 -17.59
N ARG A 96 29.07 21.53 -18.64
CA ARG A 96 28.60 22.91 -18.42
C ARG A 96 27.18 22.89 -17.85
N PRO A 97 26.79 23.86 -17.01
CA PRO A 97 25.45 23.90 -16.42
C PRO A 97 24.31 23.83 -17.44
N ALA A 98 24.51 24.39 -18.63
CA ALA A 98 23.55 24.32 -19.73
C ALA A 98 23.35 22.89 -20.25
N GLU A 99 24.41 22.10 -20.36
CA GLU A 99 24.37 20.72 -20.86
C GLU A 99 23.72 19.77 -19.84
N ALA A 100 24.00 19.97 -18.55
CA ALA A 100 23.34 19.23 -17.47
C ALA A 100 21.83 19.52 -17.42
N ALA A 101 21.40 20.75 -17.72
CA ALA A 101 19.98 21.08 -17.83
C ALA A 101 19.31 20.37 -19.03
N TYR A 102 19.98 20.31 -20.19
CA TYR A 102 19.50 19.55 -21.34
C TYR A 102 19.37 18.05 -21.03
N LEU A 103 20.32 17.47 -20.29
CA LEU A 103 20.25 16.07 -19.88
C LEU A 103 19.01 15.77 -19.03
N ASN A 104 18.71 16.64 -18.07
CA ASN A 104 17.50 16.49 -17.24
C ASN A 104 16.21 16.63 -18.08
N SER A 105 16.16 17.60 -19.01
CA SER A 105 15.03 17.71 -19.94
C SER A 105 14.87 16.49 -20.85
N LEU A 106 15.98 15.91 -21.31
CA LEU A 106 15.98 14.71 -22.15
C LEU A 106 15.48 13.49 -21.38
N PHE A 107 15.83 13.39 -20.08
CA PHE A 107 15.32 12.35 -19.19
C PHE A 107 13.79 12.37 -19.12
N TRP A 108 13.20 13.53 -18.79
CA TRP A 108 11.74 13.67 -18.74
C TRP A 108 11.07 13.45 -20.10
N THR A 109 11.72 13.93 -21.18
CA THR A 109 11.21 13.76 -22.55
C THR A 109 11.15 12.28 -22.93
N THR A 110 12.20 11.52 -22.66
CA THR A 110 12.25 10.08 -22.97
C THR A 110 11.16 9.32 -22.22
N PHE A 111 10.87 9.72 -20.98
CA PHE A 111 9.80 9.12 -20.20
C PHE A 111 8.39 9.41 -20.76
N THR A 112 8.13 10.67 -21.13
CA THR A 112 6.88 11.05 -21.80
C THR A 112 6.71 10.32 -23.13
N VAL A 113 7.78 10.23 -23.93
CA VAL A 113 7.78 9.50 -25.20
C VAL A 113 7.55 8.00 -24.96
N GLY A 114 8.22 7.39 -23.99
CA GLY A 114 8.02 5.99 -23.64
C GLY A 114 6.55 5.69 -23.29
N ARG A 115 5.92 6.56 -22.49
CA ARG A 115 4.48 6.47 -22.18
C ARG A 115 3.58 6.66 -23.41
N LEU A 116 3.94 7.56 -24.33
CA LEU A 116 3.20 7.73 -25.58
C LEU A 116 3.34 6.51 -26.49
N CYS A 117 4.54 5.93 -26.59
CA CYS A 117 4.82 4.75 -27.40
C CYS A 117 4.13 3.49 -26.87
N THR A 118 3.88 3.38 -25.55
CA THR A 118 3.15 2.23 -25.00
C THR A 118 1.69 2.14 -25.45
N ILE A 119 1.06 3.26 -25.85
CA ILE A 119 -0.33 3.28 -26.30
C ILE A 119 -0.52 2.50 -27.63
N PRO A 120 0.20 2.81 -28.73
CA PRO A 120 0.08 2.05 -29.96
C PRO A 120 0.65 0.63 -29.86
N LEU A 121 1.58 0.36 -28.94
CA LEU A 121 2.11 -1.00 -28.70
C LEU A 121 1.11 -1.92 -27.98
N ALA A 122 0.10 -1.36 -27.34
CA ALA A 122 -0.94 -2.10 -26.63
C ALA A 122 -2.22 -2.31 -27.46
N ALA A 123 -2.32 -1.68 -28.64
CA ALA A 123 -3.45 -1.77 -29.57
C ALA A 123 -3.17 -2.77 -30.69
#